data_AF-A0A7V6FE12-F1
#
_entry.id   AF-A0A7V6FE12-F1
#
_cell.length_a   1.000
_cell.length_b   1.000
_cell.length_c   1.000
_cell.angle_alpha   90.00
_cell.angle_beta   90.00
_cell.angle_gamma   90.00
#
_symmetry.space_group_name_H-M   'P 1'
#
loop_
_entity.id
_entity.type
_entity.pdbx_description
1 polymer ?
#
loop_
_entity_poly.entity_id
_entity_poly.type
_entity_poly.pdbx_seq_one_letter_code
_entity_poly.pdbx_strand_id
1 'polypeptide(L)'
;MKPLDLDDIVFHLSLIDRDSLLLFNRETGEFRRLSPYMDDLWEEDDPDWCEADEWLRGPLADEVDAYQLMVGFTNELEDHGHYRLLEKALQGRGAFRRFKDGVESLGLSKAWYAYRDQALIDIARRWCEANDLTYIDQAAEEEKPLPEEQPARAESTYYLILPFDEKLLEPAAELMTEVLGYDRHSAKMDLHQMKKKPKLLFVAIDQGELIGLVGAIPQYGRTGWELHPLGVKAAYQHRGIGSQLVDYIEREIIRQGGITVYLGSDDIDGKTSLSGVDLYDQTFDRIAQVKNYRAHPYEFYQKLGYQVVGVIPDANGIGKPDIWLAKRLY
;
A
#
# COMPACT_ATOMS: atom_id res chain seq x y z
N MET A 1 -1.39 31.03 -1.22
CA MET A 1 -1.39 29.60 -1.61
C MET A 1 -0.45 28.88 -0.67
N LYS A 2 -0.80 27.70 -0.15
CA LYS A 2 0.15 26.88 0.62
C LYS A 2 1.16 26.24 -0.36
N PRO A 3 2.40 25.96 0.06
CA PRO A 3 3.34 25.19 -0.76
C PRO A 3 2.73 23.83 -1.09
N LEU A 4 2.86 23.39 -2.35
CA LEU A 4 2.47 22.06 -2.78
C LEU A 4 3.49 21.03 -2.32
N ASP A 5 3.02 19.88 -1.84
CA ASP A 5 3.89 18.74 -1.61
C ASP A 5 4.20 18.09 -2.96
N LEU A 6 5.49 17.97 -3.31
CA LEU A 6 5.87 17.29 -4.54
C LEU A 6 5.41 15.82 -4.52
N ASP A 7 5.32 15.19 -3.35
CA ASP A 7 4.82 13.82 -3.21
C ASP A 7 3.33 13.72 -3.58
N ASP A 8 2.52 14.74 -3.29
CA ASP A 8 1.10 14.78 -3.69
C ASP A 8 0.97 14.85 -5.23
N ILE A 9 1.83 15.62 -5.89
CA ILE A 9 1.84 15.72 -7.35
C ILE A 9 2.29 14.40 -7.96
N VAL A 10 3.36 13.79 -7.42
CA VAL A 10 3.88 12.49 -7.83
C VAL A 10 2.82 11.40 -7.67
N PHE A 11 2.03 11.44 -6.59
CA PHE A 11 0.89 10.55 -6.39
C PHE A 11 -0.10 10.64 -7.56
N HIS A 12 -0.50 11.85 -7.95
CA HIS A 12 -1.41 12.03 -9.08
C HIS A 12 -0.78 11.59 -10.41
N LEU A 13 0.51 11.88 -10.63
CA LEU A 13 1.25 11.45 -11.83
C LEU A 13 1.44 9.93 -11.93
N SER A 14 1.49 9.22 -10.80
CA SER A 14 1.61 7.75 -10.80
C SER A 14 0.32 7.05 -11.26
N LEU A 15 -0.81 7.76 -11.24
CA LEU A 15 -2.15 7.23 -11.50
C LEU A 15 -2.73 7.65 -12.86
N ILE A 16 -2.07 8.55 -13.59
CA ILE A 16 -2.52 8.95 -14.93
C ILE A 16 -2.03 7.96 -15.98
N ASP A 17 -2.91 7.62 -16.91
CA ASP A 17 -2.55 6.95 -18.17
C ASP A 17 -2.43 7.98 -19.30
N ARG A 18 -2.12 7.52 -20.52
CA ARG A 18 -1.96 8.40 -21.70
C ARG A 18 -3.22 9.18 -22.06
N ASP A 19 -4.40 8.70 -21.66
CA ASP A 19 -5.68 9.30 -22.01
C ASP A 19 -6.24 10.13 -20.83
N SER A 20 -5.50 10.20 -19.72
CA SER A 20 -5.90 10.91 -18.50
C SER A 20 -5.40 12.35 -18.48
N LEU A 21 -6.25 13.26 -18.02
CA LEU A 21 -5.92 14.66 -17.77
C LEU A 21 -5.83 14.91 -16.26
N LEU A 22 -4.74 15.53 -15.80
CA LEU A 22 -4.63 16.03 -14.43
C LEU A 22 -4.89 17.54 -14.43
N LEU A 23 -5.75 18.00 -13.53
CA LEU A 23 -6.08 19.40 -13.30
C LEU A 23 -5.77 19.77 -11.85
N PHE A 24 -5.30 21.00 -11.64
CA PHE A 24 -4.97 21.54 -10.33
C PHE A 24 -5.69 22.88 -10.11
N ASN A 25 -6.49 22.98 -9.05
CA ASN A 25 -7.14 24.23 -8.68
C ASN A 25 -6.21 25.09 -7.81
N ARG A 26 -5.89 26.30 -8.28
CA ARG A 26 -4.95 27.22 -7.61
C ARG A 26 -5.48 27.81 -6.31
N GLU A 27 -6.80 27.91 -6.17
CA GLU A 27 -7.45 28.51 -5.01
C GLU A 27 -7.63 27.50 -3.88
N THR A 28 -8.10 26.29 -4.21
CA THR A 28 -8.41 25.24 -3.23
C THR A 28 -7.22 24.32 -2.97
N GLY A 29 -6.28 24.22 -3.89
CA GLY A 29 -5.18 23.25 -3.85
C GLY A 29 -5.60 21.82 -4.23
N GLU A 30 -6.78 21.65 -4.82
CA GLU A 30 -7.33 20.35 -5.19
C GLU A 30 -6.78 19.86 -6.54
N PHE A 31 -6.43 18.58 -6.60
CA PHE A 31 -6.16 17.88 -7.85
C PHE A 31 -7.37 17.08 -8.31
N ARG A 32 -7.72 17.18 -9.59
CA ARG A 32 -8.76 16.38 -10.24
C ARG A 32 -8.17 15.63 -11.42
N ARG A 33 -8.37 14.32 -11.45
CA ARG A 33 -8.03 13.49 -12.60
C ARG A 33 -9.30 13.23 -13.40
N LEU A 34 -9.24 13.50 -14.70
CA LEU A 34 -10.30 13.17 -15.65
C LEU A 34 -9.79 12.04 -16.55
N SER A 35 -10.61 11.01 -16.76
CA SER A 35 -10.26 9.89 -17.62
C SER A 35 -11.50 9.46 -18.44
N PRO A 36 -11.34 9.15 -19.73
CA PRO A 36 -12.44 8.69 -20.60
C PRO A 36 -13.11 7.41 -20.08
N TYR A 37 -12.42 6.66 -19.22
CA TYR A 37 -12.87 5.36 -18.73
C TYR A 37 -13.48 5.42 -17.32
N MET A 38 -13.35 6.55 -16.61
CA MET A 38 -13.81 6.68 -15.22
C MET A 38 -14.94 7.70 -15.03
N ASP A 39 -15.12 8.66 -15.94
CA ASP A 39 -16.13 9.70 -15.82
C ASP A 39 -17.19 9.60 -16.93
N ASP A 40 -18.44 9.29 -16.57
CA ASP A 40 -19.61 9.31 -17.49
C ASP A 40 -19.96 10.74 -18.00
N LEU A 41 -19.25 11.75 -17.50
CA LEU A 41 -19.37 13.17 -17.86
C LEU A 41 -18.24 13.64 -18.80
N TRP A 42 -17.45 12.72 -19.35
CA TRP A 42 -16.55 13.00 -20.48
C TRP A 42 -17.38 13.23 -21.75
N GLU A 43 -18.05 14.37 -21.83
CA GLU A 43 -18.56 14.88 -23.10
C GLU A 43 -17.35 15.44 -23.86
N GLU A 44 -17.06 14.90 -25.06
CA GLU A 44 -15.96 15.36 -25.94
C GLU A 44 -16.01 16.88 -26.24
N ASP A 45 -17.10 17.56 -25.87
CA ASP A 45 -17.46 18.93 -26.19
C ASP A 45 -17.79 19.84 -24.97
N ASP A 46 -17.27 19.59 -23.75
CA ASP A 46 -17.40 20.59 -22.64
C ASP A 46 -16.09 21.36 -22.35
N PRO A 47 -15.76 22.40 -23.16
CA PRO A 47 -14.55 23.20 -23.01
C PRO A 47 -14.63 24.30 -21.93
N ASP A 48 -15.70 24.41 -21.14
CA ASP A 48 -15.89 25.56 -20.25
C ASP A 48 -15.02 25.52 -18.96
N TRP A 49 -14.45 24.36 -18.59
CA TRP A 49 -13.59 24.25 -17.39
C TRP A 49 -12.14 24.70 -17.62
N CYS A 50 -11.70 24.77 -18.87
CA CYS A 50 -10.35 25.23 -19.25
C CYS A 50 -10.25 26.76 -19.38
N GLU A 51 -11.38 27.48 -19.39
CA GLU A 51 -11.42 28.95 -19.46
C GLU A 51 -11.60 29.63 -18.09
N ALA A 52 -11.76 28.86 -17.01
CA ALA A 52 -11.72 29.41 -15.66
C ALA A 52 -10.26 29.59 -15.22
N ASP A 53 -9.84 30.84 -14.95
CA ASP A 53 -8.49 31.23 -14.44
C ASP A 53 -8.03 30.45 -13.17
N GLU A 54 -8.94 29.68 -12.56
CA GLU A 54 -8.77 28.93 -11.32
C GLU A 54 -8.12 27.54 -11.51
N TRP A 55 -8.27 26.89 -12.67
CA TRP A 55 -7.80 25.52 -12.92
C TRP A 55 -6.60 25.48 -13.88
N LEU A 56 -5.44 25.07 -13.36
CA LEU A 56 -4.23 24.82 -14.15
C LEU A 56 -4.19 23.37 -14.63
N ARG A 57 -3.70 23.17 -15.85
CA ARG A 57 -3.37 21.85 -16.35
C ARG A 57 -2.13 21.33 -15.60
N GLY A 58 -2.25 20.14 -15.02
CA GLY A 58 -1.16 19.41 -14.37
C GLY A 58 -0.09 18.93 -15.35
N PRO A 59 1.03 18.39 -14.86
CA PRO A 59 2.07 17.81 -15.71
C PRO A 59 1.47 16.68 -16.55
N LEU A 60 1.86 16.65 -17.83
CA LEU A 60 1.22 15.84 -18.86
C LEU A 60 1.72 14.38 -18.82
N ALA A 61 0.82 13.40 -18.96
CA ALA A 61 1.18 11.98 -19.04
C ALA A 61 2.09 11.67 -20.25
N ASP A 62 1.99 12.47 -21.31
CA ASP A 62 2.83 12.45 -22.50
C ASP A 62 4.26 12.99 -22.27
N GLU A 63 4.49 13.76 -21.19
CA GLU A 63 5.84 14.12 -20.72
C GLU A 63 6.46 13.03 -19.82
N VAL A 64 5.63 12.19 -19.22
CA VAL A 64 6.03 10.96 -18.49
C VAL A 64 6.08 9.80 -19.49
N ASP A 65 7.06 9.79 -20.39
CA ASP A 65 7.26 8.63 -21.27
C ASP A 65 7.75 7.44 -20.43
N ALA A 66 6.79 6.68 -19.87
CA ALA A 66 7.04 5.54 -19.01
C ALA A 66 7.97 4.51 -19.68
N TYR A 67 7.94 4.43 -21.01
CA TYR A 67 8.87 3.59 -21.77
C TYR A 67 10.30 4.14 -21.71
N GLN A 68 10.49 5.46 -21.83
CA GLN A 68 11.80 6.09 -21.66
C GLN A 68 12.32 5.99 -20.22
N LEU A 69 11.46 6.04 -19.21
CA LEU A 69 11.88 5.77 -17.83
C LEU A 69 12.44 4.35 -17.69
N MET A 70 11.79 3.35 -18.29
CA MET A 70 12.27 1.98 -18.25
C MET A 70 13.59 1.81 -19.02
N VAL A 71 13.76 2.50 -20.15
CA VAL A 71 15.01 2.54 -20.92
C VAL A 71 16.11 3.23 -20.12
N GLY A 72 15.83 4.39 -19.51
CA GLY A 72 16.76 5.15 -18.67
C GLY A 72 17.28 4.31 -17.51
N PHE A 73 16.37 3.69 -16.74
CA PHE A 73 16.74 2.79 -15.67
C PHE A 73 17.61 1.62 -16.15
N THR A 74 17.23 0.99 -17.28
CA THR A 74 17.99 -0.12 -17.84
C THR A 74 19.43 0.31 -18.16
N ASN A 75 19.61 1.51 -18.71
CA ASN A 75 20.93 2.05 -19.08
C ASN A 75 21.80 2.42 -17.88
N GLU A 76 21.22 2.65 -16.70
CA GLU A 76 21.96 2.97 -15.47
C GLU A 76 22.42 1.72 -14.69
N LEU A 77 22.05 0.52 -15.14
CA LEU A 77 22.48 -0.71 -14.49
C LEU A 77 23.96 -1.00 -14.76
N GLU A 78 24.75 -1.05 -13.68
CA GLU A 78 26.17 -1.43 -13.74
C GLU A 78 26.38 -2.91 -14.09
N ASP A 79 25.43 -3.77 -13.71
CA ASP A 79 25.50 -5.21 -14.00
C ASP A 79 25.11 -5.50 -15.47
N HIS A 80 26.11 -5.87 -16.27
CA HIS A 80 25.94 -6.19 -17.69
C HIS A 80 25.03 -7.41 -17.98
N GLY A 81 24.77 -8.27 -17.00
CA GLY A 81 23.79 -9.35 -17.07
C GLY A 81 22.37 -8.81 -16.91
N HIS A 82 22.14 -7.99 -15.89
CA HIS A 82 20.86 -7.33 -15.64
C HIS A 82 20.47 -6.38 -16.79
N TYR A 83 21.41 -5.56 -17.25
CA TYR A 83 21.22 -4.68 -18.42
C TYR A 83 20.68 -5.47 -19.62
N ARG A 84 21.37 -6.56 -20.02
CA ARG A 84 21.01 -7.32 -21.23
C ARG A 84 19.63 -7.99 -21.12
N LEU A 85 19.25 -8.42 -19.92
CA LEU A 85 17.95 -9.04 -19.69
C LEU A 85 16.82 -8.01 -19.78
N LEU A 86 16.98 -6.84 -19.17
CA LEU A 86 15.98 -5.78 -19.22
C LEU A 86 15.93 -5.10 -20.61
N GLU A 87 17.06 -4.89 -21.27
CA GLU A 87 17.13 -4.37 -22.64
C GLU A 87 16.35 -5.27 -23.61
N LYS A 88 16.51 -6.59 -23.48
CA LYS A 88 15.72 -7.55 -24.26
C LYS A 88 14.24 -7.52 -23.89
N ALA A 89 13.91 -7.37 -22.60
CA ALA A 89 12.52 -7.29 -22.13
C ALA A 89 11.77 -6.10 -22.74
N LEU A 90 12.48 -4.99 -22.99
CA LEU A 90 11.95 -3.77 -23.58
C LEU A 90 11.63 -3.87 -25.08
N GLN A 91 12.07 -4.91 -25.78
CA GLN A 91 11.83 -5.06 -27.21
C GLN A 91 10.42 -5.59 -27.52
N GLY A 92 9.71 -4.92 -28.43
CA GLY A 92 8.45 -5.39 -29.03
C GLY A 92 7.21 -5.29 -28.13
N ARG A 93 6.08 -5.85 -28.58
CA ARG A 93 4.78 -5.75 -27.88
C ARG A 93 4.85 -6.40 -26.50
N GLY A 94 4.29 -5.75 -25.48
CA GLY A 94 4.30 -6.25 -24.09
C GLY A 94 5.57 -5.95 -23.30
N ALA A 95 6.38 -4.97 -23.75
CA ALA A 95 7.60 -4.51 -23.08
C ALA A 95 7.39 -4.18 -21.59
N PHE A 96 6.26 -3.54 -21.26
CA PHE A 96 5.94 -3.11 -19.89
C PHE A 96 5.83 -4.28 -18.90
N ARG A 97 5.06 -5.31 -19.25
CA ARG A 97 4.90 -6.51 -18.41
C ARG A 97 6.23 -7.25 -18.27
N ARG A 98 6.91 -7.53 -19.38
CA ARG A 98 8.19 -8.26 -19.35
C ARG A 98 9.27 -7.55 -18.57
N PHE A 99 9.32 -6.22 -18.68
CA PHE A 99 10.27 -5.42 -17.91
C PHE A 99 9.96 -5.51 -16.42
N LYS A 100 8.69 -5.40 -16.00
CA LYS A 100 8.30 -5.59 -14.59
C LYS A 100 8.65 -6.99 -14.08
N ASP A 101 8.30 -8.03 -14.82
CA ASP A 101 8.65 -9.42 -14.48
C ASP A 101 10.18 -9.60 -14.40
N GLY A 102 10.92 -8.94 -15.29
CA GLY A 102 12.39 -8.91 -15.29
C GLY A 102 12.96 -8.22 -14.05
N VAL A 103 12.45 -7.03 -13.71
CA VAL A 103 12.86 -6.27 -12.53
C VAL A 103 12.61 -7.07 -11.24
N GLU A 104 11.45 -7.73 -11.14
CA GLU A 104 11.09 -8.56 -9.99
C GLU A 104 11.97 -9.81 -9.87
N SER A 105 12.15 -10.55 -10.97
CA SER A 105 12.97 -11.77 -10.97
C SER A 105 14.46 -11.51 -10.69
N LEU A 106 14.95 -10.31 -11.00
CA LEU A 106 16.32 -9.87 -10.72
C LEU A 106 16.47 -9.21 -9.34
N GLY A 107 15.40 -9.05 -8.56
CA GLY A 107 15.45 -8.38 -7.26
C GLY A 107 15.70 -6.88 -7.34
N LEU A 108 15.47 -6.27 -8.50
CA LEU A 108 15.74 -4.85 -8.77
C LEU A 108 14.54 -3.94 -8.47
N SER A 109 13.43 -4.47 -7.96
CA SER A 109 12.20 -3.72 -7.70
C SER A 109 12.45 -2.44 -6.90
N LYS A 110 13.22 -2.53 -5.81
CA LYS A 110 13.54 -1.34 -4.98
C LYS A 110 14.30 -0.27 -5.77
N ALA A 111 15.26 -0.66 -6.60
CA ALA A 111 16.07 0.26 -7.39
C ALA A 111 15.25 0.90 -8.52
N TRP A 112 14.41 0.11 -9.19
CA TRP A 112 13.50 0.59 -10.24
C TRP A 112 12.50 1.63 -9.70
N TYR A 113 11.86 1.34 -8.56
CA TYR A 113 10.90 2.28 -7.98
C TYR A 113 11.57 3.56 -7.50
N ALA A 114 12.77 3.48 -6.89
CA ALA A 114 13.53 4.67 -6.52
C ALA A 114 13.87 5.55 -7.75
N TYR A 115 14.33 4.94 -8.85
CA TYR A 115 14.61 5.65 -10.09
C TYR A 115 13.37 6.34 -10.67
N ARG A 116 12.27 5.59 -10.77
CA ARG A 116 10.99 6.08 -11.29
C ARG A 116 10.46 7.25 -10.47
N ASP A 117 10.46 7.11 -9.15
CA ASP A 117 9.91 8.12 -8.23
C ASP A 117 10.75 9.40 -8.31
N GLN A 118 12.08 9.29 -8.40
CA GLN A 118 12.94 10.46 -8.62
C GLN A 118 12.63 11.18 -9.94
N ALA A 119 12.41 10.43 -11.02
CA ALA A 119 12.04 11.03 -12.31
C ALA A 119 10.67 11.72 -12.27
N LEU A 120 9.70 11.18 -11.51
CA LEU A 120 8.40 11.82 -11.29
C LEU A 120 8.53 13.10 -10.44
N ILE A 121 9.38 13.10 -9.42
CA ILE A 121 9.70 14.31 -8.62
C ILE A 121 10.26 15.40 -9.53
N ASP A 122 11.19 15.06 -10.43
CA ASP A 122 11.78 16.03 -11.36
C ASP A 122 10.76 16.59 -12.37
N ILE A 123 9.74 15.81 -12.74
CA ILE A 123 8.61 16.28 -13.57
C ILE A 123 7.70 17.21 -12.77
N ALA A 124 7.32 16.81 -11.55
CA ALA A 124 6.52 17.62 -10.64
C ALA A 124 7.20 18.97 -10.34
N ARG A 125 8.51 18.95 -10.09
CA ARG A 125 9.33 20.15 -9.83
C ARG A 125 9.31 21.10 -11.02
N ARG A 126 9.63 20.62 -12.22
CA ARG A 126 9.63 21.43 -13.44
C ARG A 126 8.26 22.05 -13.73
N TRP A 127 7.20 21.30 -13.48
CA TRP A 127 5.84 21.81 -13.66
C TRP A 127 5.50 22.90 -12.64
N CYS A 128 5.84 22.74 -11.36
CA CYS A 128 5.66 23.77 -10.36
C CYS A 128 6.42 25.06 -10.73
N GLU A 129 7.69 24.92 -11.15
CA GLU A 129 8.53 26.04 -11.58
C GLU A 129 7.96 26.77 -12.79
N ALA A 130 7.48 26.03 -13.79
CA ALA A 130 6.87 26.60 -15.01
C ALA A 130 5.57 27.37 -14.74
N ASN A 131 4.91 27.11 -13.62
CA ASN A 131 3.62 27.72 -13.24
C ASN A 131 3.72 28.67 -12.03
N ASP A 132 4.94 29.03 -11.62
CA ASP A 132 5.23 29.88 -10.45
C ASP A 132 4.57 29.37 -9.16
N LEU A 133 4.48 28.04 -9.00
CA LEU A 133 3.91 27.39 -7.81
C LEU A 133 5.01 27.10 -6.79
N THR A 134 4.80 27.55 -5.55
CA THR A 134 5.67 27.19 -4.43
C THR A 134 5.47 25.73 -4.04
N TYR A 135 6.56 25.00 -3.78
CA TYR A 135 6.52 23.58 -3.41
C TYR A 135 7.49 23.27 -2.26
N ILE A 136 7.23 22.16 -1.56
CA ILE A 136 8.12 21.55 -0.58
C ILE A 136 8.58 20.19 -1.12
N ASP A 137 9.89 19.96 -1.01
CA ASP A 137 10.56 18.72 -1.39
C ASP A 137 11.08 18.08 -0.10
N GLN A 138 10.41 17.02 0.36
CA GLN A 138 10.77 16.34 1.61
C GLN A 138 12.15 15.65 1.55
N ALA A 139 12.84 15.67 0.41
CA ALA A 139 14.21 15.18 0.25
C ALA A 139 15.31 16.15 0.75
N ALA A 140 14.94 17.32 1.30
CA ALA A 140 15.89 18.34 1.77
C ALA A 140 15.68 18.77 3.24
N GLU A 141 15.57 17.82 4.18
CA GLU A 141 15.96 18.08 5.58
C GLU A 141 17.01 17.05 6.03
N GLU A 142 18.18 17.59 6.38
CA GLU A 142 19.44 16.91 6.68
C GLU A 142 19.41 16.01 7.92
N GLU A 143 20.25 14.97 7.83
CA GLU A 143 20.69 14.06 8.89
C GLU A 143 20.84 14.73 10.27
N LYS A 144 20.08 14.26 11.26
CA LYS A 144 20.47 14.38 12.67
C LYS A 144 21.13 13.08 13.12
N PRO A 145 22.30 13.13 13.78
CA PRO A 145 22.99 11.93 14.23
C PRO A 145 22.15 11.22 15.29
N LEU A 146 22.00 9.90 15.11
CA LEU A 146 21.43 8.99 16.10
C LEU A 146 22.21 9.12 17.42
N PRO A 147 21.54 9.25 18.58
CA PRO A 147 22.22 9.19 19.86
C PRO A 147 22.79 7.79 20.08
N GLU A 148 24.05 7.75 20.51
CA GLU A 148 24.80 6.54 20.85
C GLU A 148 24.04 5.60 21.78
N GLU A 149 24.21 4.29 21.52
CA GLU A 149 23.68 3.17 22.28
C GLU A 149 23.84 3.36 23.80
N GLN A 150 22.70 3.30 24.51
CA GLN A 150 22.70 3.03 25.95
C GLN A 150 22.07 1.66 26.22
N PRO A 151 22.59 0.93 27.23
CA PRO A 151 22.45 -0.51 27.29
C PRO A 151 21.05 -0.95 27.72
N ALA A 152 20.68 -2.14 27.25
CA ALA A 152 19.46 -2.86 27.56
C ALA A 152 19.05 -2.78 29.04
N ARG A 153 17.81 -2.35 29.32
CA ARG A 153 17.14 -2.62 30.60
C ARG A 153 15.61 -2.40 30.61
N ALA A 154 14.94 -3.50 30.99
CA ALA A 154 13.64 -3.67 31.66
C ALA A 154 12.32 -3.28 30.95
N GLU A 155 11.50 -4.32 30.78
CA GLU A 155 10.13 -4.35 30.26
C GLU A 155 9.19 -3.42 31.04
N SER A 156 8.62 -2.42 30.35
CA SER A 156 7.44 -1.68 30.83
C SER A 156 6.21 -2.19 30.08
N THR A 157 5.19 -2.61 30.83
CA THR A 157 4.01 -3.33 30.34
C THR A 157 2.90 -2.42 29.79
N TYR A 158 3.21 -1.19 29.37
CA TYR A 158 2.18 -0.18 29.02
C TYR A 158 2.44 0.44 27.64
N TYR A 159 1.67 -0.02 26.65
CA TYR A 159 1.53 0.63 25.34
C TYR A 159 0.15 1.24 25.19
N LEU A 160 0.02 2.24 24.33
CA LEU A 160 -1.23 2.95 24.03
C LEU A 160 -1.71 2.59 22.63
N ILE A 161 -3.00 2.27 22.49
CA ILE A 161 -3.66 2.16 21.19
C ILE A 161 -4.35 3.49 20.89
N LEU A 162 -3.96 4.13 19.80
CA LEU A 162 -4.42 5.46 19.40
C LEU A 162 -4.87 5.47 17.94
N PRO A 163 -5.80 6.36 17.54
CA PRO A 163 -6.08 6.61 16.13
C PRO A 163 -4.79 7.00 15.40
N PHE A 164 -4.65 6.54 14.16
CA PHE A 164 -3.52 6.92 13.33
C PHE A 164 -3.50 8.44 13.06
N ASP A 165 -2.31 9.03 13.13
CA ASP A 165 -2.03 10.43 12.86
C ASP A 165 -0.98 10.52 11.76
N GLU A 166 -1.05 11.54 10.90
CA GLU A 166 -0.13 11.70 9.76
C GLU A 166 1.34 11.76 10.18
N LYS A 167 1.62 12.28 11.38
CA LYS A 167 2.98 12.31 11.92
C LYS A 167 3.59 10.91 12.12
N LEU A 168 2.77 9.88 12.08
CA LEU A 168 3.16 8.48 12.22
C LEU A 168 3.18 7.74 10.87
N LEU A 169 3.02 8.44 9.74
CA LEU A 169 3.03 7.83 8.41
C LEU A 169 4.32 7.07 8.15
N GLU A 170 5.47 7.68 8.41
CA GLU A 170 6.77 7.05 8.22
C GLU A 170 6.98 5.79 9.08
N PRO A 171 6.85 5.84 10.42
CA PRO A 171 7.05 4.66 11.23
C PRO A 171 5.98 3.56 10.99
N ALA A 172 4.78 3.92 10.55
CA ALA A 172 3.77 2.94 10.17
C ALA A 172 4.11 2.26 8.83
N ALA A 173 4.57 3.03 7.83
CA ALA A 173 4.99 2.49 6.54
C ALA A 173 6.22 1.58 6.67
N GLU A 174 7.16 1.95 7.54
CA GLU A 174 8.30 1.13 7.92
C GLU A 174 7.83 -0.20 8.54
N LEU A 175 6.90 -0.16 9.51
CA LEU A 175 6.34 -1.38 10.10
C LEU A 175 5.67 -2.27 9.04
N MET A 176 4.86 -1.71 8.14
CA MET A 176 4.23 -2.50 7.07
C MET A 176 5.27 -3.13 6.13
N THR A 177 6.35 -2.41 5.84
CA THR A 177 7.44 -2.92 5.01
C THR A 177 8.13 -4.11 5.69
N GLU A 178 8.51 -3.95 6.95
CA GLU A 178 9.24 -4.96 7.71
C GLU A 178 8.39 -6.20 8.03
N VAL A 179 7.13 -5.99 8.39
CA VAL A 179 6.27 -7.05 8.97
C VAL A 179 5.37 -7.68 7.94
N LEU A 180 4.86 -6.90 6.99
CA LEU A 180 3.83 -7.33 6.04
C LEU A 180 4.36 -7.51 4.62
N GLY A 181 5.65 -7.24 4.39
CA GLY A 181 6.28 -7.43 3.08
C GLY A 181 5.84 -6.42 2.02
N TYR A 182 5.21 -5.32 2.44
CA TYR A 182 4.88 -4.21 1.56
C TYR A 182 6.17 -3.56 1.06
N ASP A 183 6.16 -2.99 -0.14
CA ASP A 183 7.13 -1.94 -0.44
C ASP A 183 6.71 -0.64 0.27
N ARG A 184 7.70 0.21 0.59
CA ARG A 184 7.47 1.44 1.38
C ARG A 184 6.45 2.37 0.72
N HIS A 185 6.40 2.42 -0.62
CA HIS A 185 5.47 3.28 -1.35
C HIS A 185 4.04 2.75 -1.23
N SER A 186 3.82 1.46 -1.50
CA SER A 186 2.50 0.82 -1.32
C SER A 186 2.02 0.93 0.12
N ALA A 187 2.91 0.79 1.11
CA ALA A 187 2.56 0.98 2.51
C ALA A 187 2.04 2.40 2.80
N LYS A 188 2.76 3.44 2.35
CA LYS A 188 2.31 4.84 2.49
C LYS A 188 0.98 5.08 1.77
N MET A 189 0.82 4.53 0.57
CA MET A 189 -0.41 4.68 -0.22
C MET A 189 -1.62 4.07 0.50
N ASP A 190 -1.47 2.85 1.02
CA ASP A 190 -2.52 2.19 1.78
C ASP A 190 -2.85 2.98 3.04
N LEU A 191 -1.86 3.39 3.83
CA LEU A 191 -2.06 4.21 5.03
C LEU A 191 -2.80 5.52 4.72
N HIS A 192 -2.45 6.18 3.62
CA HIS A 192 -3.14 7.40 3.18
C HIS A 192 -4.60 7.12 2.81
N GLN A 193 -4.87 6.02 2.08
CA GLN A 193 -6.25 5.62 1.75
C GLN A 193 -7.06 5.24 2.98
N MET A 194 -6.42 4.70 4.02
CA MET A 194 -7.04 4.29 5.27
C MET A 194 -7.49 5.47 6.14
N LYS A 195 -7.02 6.69 5.87
CA LYS A 195 -7.50 7.93 6.54
C LYS A 195 -8.92 8.33 6.12
N LYS A 196 -9.39 7.88 4.95
CA LYS A 196 -10.69 8.27 4.42
C LYS A 196 -11.80 7.56 5.19
N LYS A 197 -12.70 8.34 5.81
CA LYS A 197 -13.92 7.80 6.43
C LYS A 197 -14.75 7.04 5.39
N PRO A 198 -15.37 5.90 5.75
CA PRO A 198 -15.57 5.38 7.11
C PRO A 198 -14.49 4.40 7.60
N LYS A 199 -13.34 4.31 6.94
CA LYS A 199 -12.25 3.39 7.32
C LYS A 199 -11.70 3.72 8.71
N LEU A 200 -11.12 2.70 9.32
CA LEU A 200 -10.52 2.75 10.65
C LEU A 200 -9.05 2.40 10.57
N LEU A 201 -8.20 3.14 11.28
CA LEU A 201 -6.79 2.84 11.39
C LEU A 201 -6.30 3.26 12.78
N PHE A 202 -5.69 2.31 13.49
CA PHE A 202 -5.15 2.48 14.84
C PHE A 202 -3.72 1.97 14.92
N VAL A 203 -2.95 2.56 15.82
CA VAL A 203 -1.55 2.22 16.06
C VAL A 203 -1.33 1.93 17.55
N ALA A 204 -0.45 0.98 17.84
CA ALA A 204 0.07 0.73 19.19
C ALA A 204 1.41 1.45 19.35
N ILE A 205 1.55 2.25 20.41
CA ILE A 205 2.75 3.01 20.74
C ILE A 205 3.28 2.61 22.12
N ASP A 206 4.54 2.20 22.20
CA ASP A 206 5.25 1.93 23.46
C ASP A 206 6.43 2.90 23.58
N GLN A 207 6.49 3.65 24.69
CA GLN A 207 7.55 4.66 24.95
C GLN A 207 7.84 5.64 23.78
N GLY A 208 6.84 5.95 22.95
CA GLY A 208 6.97 6.83 21.79
C GLY A 208 7.33 6.12 20.48
N GLU A 209 7.56 4.80 20.53
CA GLU A 209 7.80 3.97 19.35
C GLU A 209 6.49 3.35 18.84
N LEU A 210 6.24 3.40 17.53
CA LEU A 210 5.16 2.63 16.90
C LEU A 210 5.56 1.15 16.84
N ILE A 211 4.81 0.31 17.53
CA ILE A 211 5.09 -1.12 17.72
C ILE A 211 4.06 -2.05 17.05
N GLY A 212 2.91 -1.52 16.63
CA GLY A 212 1.89 -2.26 15.91
C GLY A 212 0.86 -1.33 15.26
N LEU A 213 0.10 -1.87 14.31
CA LEU A 213 -1.01 -1.18 13.66
C LEU A 213 -2.11 -2.14 13.28
N VAL A 214 -3.34 -1.62 13.17
CA VAL A 214 -4.51 -2.35 12.73
C VAL A 214 -5.47 -1.43 11.99
N GLY A 215 -6.01 -1.90 10.87
CA GLY A 215 -6.95 -1.20 10.03
C GLY A 215 -8.21 -2.01 9.73
N ALA A 216 -9.29 -1.31 9.38
CA ALA A 216 -10.51 -1.93 8.89
C ALA A 216 -11.21 -1.07 7.82
N ILE A 217 -11.71 -1.75 6.78
CA ILE A 217 -12.33 -1.14 5.62
C ILE A 217 -13.78 -1.63 5.52
N PRO A 218 -14.79 -0.74 5.47
CA PRO A 218 -16.17 -1.15 5.22
C PRO A 218 -16.34 -1.54 3.75
N GLN A 219 -16.58 -2.81 3.49
CA GLN A 219 -16.72 -3.36 2.13
C GLN A 219 -18.18 -3.66 1.78
N TYR A 220 -19.02 -3.92 2.79
CA TYR A 220 -20.44 -4.18 2.61
C TYR A 220 -21.26 -3.18 3.43
N GLY A 221 -21.49 -2.00 2.84
CA GLY A 221 -22.22 -0.91 3.48
C GLY A 221 -21.58 -0.55 4.83
N ARG A 222 -22.34 -0.71 5.91
CA ARG A 222 -21.83 -0.54 7.30
C ARG A 222 -21.66 -1.85 8.06
N THR A 223 -22.04 -2.98 7.48
CA THR A 223 -22.23 -4.24 8.20
C THR A 223 -21.08 -5.23 8.04
N GLY A 224 -20.43 -5.25 6.86
CA GLY A 224 -19.30 -6.14 6.59
C GLY A 224 -18.02 -5.35 6.42
N TRP A 225 -17.03 -5.68 7.25
CA TRP A 225 -15.74 -4.99 7.31
C TRP A 225 -14.60 -5.96 7.00
N GLU A 226 -13.62 -5.51 6.24
CA GLU A 226 -12.37 -6.21 6.04
C GLU A 226 -11.35 -5.72 7.07
N LEU A 227 -10.70 -6.64 7.80
CA LEU A 227 -9.58 -6.33 8.69
C LEU A 227 -8.31 -6.23 7.87
N HIS A 228 -7.89 -5.01 7.56
CA HIS A 228 -6.73 -4.75 6.73
C HIS A 228 -6.16 -3.35 7.00
N PRO A 229 -4.84 -3.20 7.23
CA PRO A 229 -3.86 -4.24 7.55
C PRO A 229 -3.81 -4.59 9.05
N LEU A 230 -3.07 -5.62 9.47
CA LEU A 230 -2.72 -5.88 10.88
C LEU A 230 -1.25 -6.29 10.96
N GLY A 231 -0.44 -5.58 11.75
CA GLY A 231 0.98 -5.88 11.92
C GLY A 231 1.51 -5.51 13.31
N VAL A 232 2.49 -6.27 13.80
CA VAL A 232 3.21 -6.01 15.06
C VAL A 232 4.69 -6.27 14.83
N LYS A 233 5.56 -5.34 15.26
CA LYS A 233 7.02 -5.47 15.16
C LYS A 233 7.49 -6.78 15.79
N ALA A 234 8.44 -7.47 15.15
CA ALA A 234 8.89 -8.81 15.55
C ALA A 234 9.33 -8.88 17.02
N ALA A 235 10.06 -7.89 17.53
CA ALA A 235 10.51 -7.82 18.92
C ALA A 235 9.35 -7.76 19.95
N TYR A 236 8.17 -7.32 19.51
CA TYR A 236 6.97 -7.12 20.32
C TYR A 236 5.89 -8.19 20.08
N GLN A 237 6.14 -9.15 19.17
CA GLN A 237 5.21 -10.26 18.93
C GLN A 237 5.13 -11.21 20.14
N HIS A 238 4.05 -12.00 20.21
CA HIS A 238 3.75 -12.95 21.29
C HIS A 238 3.54 -12.31 22.68
N ARG A 239 3.35 -10.98 22.77
CA ARG A 239 3.03 -10.24 24.00
C ARG A 239 1.55 -9.83 24.13
N GLY A 240 0.69 -10.32 23.23
CA GLY A 240 -0.74 -10.01 23.22
C GLY A 240 -1.14 -8.72 22.48
N ILE A 241 -0.18 -7.95 21.95
CA ILE A 241 -0.44 -6.68 21.23
C ILE A 241 -1.38 -6.86 20.04
N GLY A 242 -1.14 -7.85 19.18
CA GLY A 242 -2.02 -8.13 18.04
C GLY A 242 -3.46 -8.43 18.48
N SER A 243 -3.63 -9.21 19.57
CA SER A 243 -4.96 -9.52 20.12
C SER A 243 -5.67 -8.28 20.65
N GLN A 244 -4.95 -7.38 21.32
CA GLN A 244 -5.52 -6.13 21.81
C GLN A 244 -5.87 -5.16 20.70
N LEU A 245 -5.05 -5.08 19.64
CA LEU A 245 -5.35 -4.30 18.44
C LEU A 245 -6.63 -4.79 17.75
N VAL A 246 -6.79 -6.11 17.60
CA VAL A 246 -8.00 -6.72 17.02
C VAL A 246 -9.23 -6.46 17.91
N ASP A 247 -9.15 -6.71 19.21
CA ASP A 247 -10.26 -6.42 20.13
C ASP A 247 -10.65 -4.93 20.12
N TYR A 248 -9.67 -4.03 20.03
CA TYR A 248 -9.92 -2.59 19.94
C TYR A 248 -10.70 -2.24 18.67
N ILE A 249 -10.21 -2.66 17.50
CA ILE A 249 -10.86 -2.29 16.23
C ILE A 249 -12.22 -2.97 16.05
N GLU A 250 -12.41 -4.19 16.57
CA GLU A 250 -13.71 -4.87 16.57
C GLU A 250 -14.77 -4.05 17.33
N ARG A 251 -14.41 -3.45 18.47
CA ARG A 251 -15.31 -2.56 19.23
C ARG A 251 -15.67 -1.30 18.44
N GLU A 252 -14.72 -0.73 17.72
CA GLU A 252 -14.98 0.43 16.86
C GLU A 252 -15.87 0.09 15.66
N ILE A 253 -15.66 -1.09 15.06
CA ILE A 253 -16.53 -1.62 14.00
C ILE A 253 -17.97 -1.79 14.52
N ILE A 254 -18.17 -2.38 15.72
CA ILE A 254 -19.50 -2.52 16.34
C ILE A 254 -20.16 -1.15 16.52
N ARG A 255 -19.43 -0.14 17.00
CA ARG A 255 -19.96 1.22 17.18
C ARG A 255 -20.42 1.87 15.88
N GLN A 256 -19.85 1.46 14.74
CA GLN A 256 -20.27 1.91 13.41
C GLN A 256 -21.40 1.06 12.80
N GLY A 257 -21.95 0.10 13.54
CA GLY A 257 -23.00 -0.80 13.08
C GLY A 257 -22.50 -2.03 12.33
N GLY A 258 -21.20 -2.36 12.48
CA GLY A 258 -20.62 -3.58 11.94
C GLY A 258 -21.20 -4.83 12.57
N ILE A 259 -21.40 -5.85 11.74
CA ILE A 259 -21.98 -7.15 12.09
C ILE A 259 -20.92 -8.25 11.99
N THR A 260 -20.13 -8.20 10.93
CA THR A 260 -19.10 -9.18 10.63
C THR A 260 -17.83 -8.47 10.22
N VAL A 261 -16.71 -9.07 10.60
CA VAL A 261 -15.38 -8.73 10.12
C VAL A 261 -14.80 -9.94 9.42
N TYR A 262 -14.12 -9.74 8.29
CA TYR A 262 -13.45 -10.78 7.54
C TYR A 262 -12.04 -10.34 7.14
N LEU A 263 -11.20 -11.28 6.72
CA LEU A 263 -9.85 -11.02 6.22
C LEU A 263 -9.37 -12.16 5.33
N GLY A 264 -8.49 -11.82 4.39
CA GLY A 264 -7.64 -12.77 3.67
C GLY A 264 -6.33 -13.01 4.43
N SER A 265 -5.78 -14.20 4.29
CA SER A 265 -4.49 -14.58 4.87
C SER A 265 -3.83 -15.58 3.92
N ASP A 266 -2.95 -15.06 3.07
CA ASP A 266 -2.33 -15.83 2.00
C ASP A 266 -1.34 -16.89 2.50
N ASP A 267 -1.41 -18.08 1.91
CA ASP A 267 -0.44 -19.15 2.13
C ASP A 267 0.51 -19.31 0.93
N ILE A 268 1.38 -18.32 0.72
CA ILE A 268 2.34 -18.28 -0.39
C ILE A 268 3.59 -19.15 -0.17
N ASP A 269 3.92 -19.44 1.09
CA ASP A 269 5.15 -20.14 1.52
C ASP A 269 4.92 -21.61 1.89
N GLY A 270 3.68 -22.08 1.73
CA GLY A 270 3.26 -23.43 2.06
C GLY A 270 3.32 -23.78 3.55
N LYS A 271 2.79 -22.88 4.39
CA LYS A 271 2.75 -22.98 5.85
C LYS A 271 1.54 -23.76 6.36
N THR A 272 0.54 -24.05 5.52
CA THR A 272 -0.64 -24.84 5.88
C THR A 272 -0.84 -26.05 4.96
N SER A 273 -1.69 -26.99 5.40
CA SER A 273 -2.12 -28.13 4.58
C SER A 273 -2.99 -27.77 3.37
N LEU A 274 -3.37 -26.50 3.20
CA LEU A 274 -4.16 -26.02 2.05
C LEU A 274 -3.27 -25.61 0.87
N SER A 275 -1.97 -25.43 1.10
CA SER A 275 -0.99 -25.12 0.06
C SER A 275 -0.48 -26.38 -0.66
N GLY A 276 -0.01 -26.19 -1.90
CA GLY A 276 0.63 -27.26 -2.69
C GLY A 276 -0.31 -28.42 -3.07
N VAL A 277 -1.62 -28.22 -2.97
CA VAL A 277 -2.66 -29.20 -3.30
C VAL A 277 -3.70 -28.55 -4.22
N ASP A 278 -4.43 -29.38 -4.97
CA ASP A 278 -5.59 -28.91 -5.73
C ASP A 278 -6.76 -28.67 -4.76
N LEU A 279 -7.07 -27.40 -4.53
CA LEU A 279 -8.18 -26.99 -3.67
C LEU A 279 -9.53 -26.99 -4.39
N TYR A 280 -9.60 -27.26 -5.69
CA TYR A 280 -10.88 -27.53 -6.37
C TYR A 280 -11.37 -28.97 -6.10
N ASP A 281 -10.49 -29.87 -5.66
CA ASP A 281 -10.85 -31.20 -5.18
C ASP A 281 -11.11 -31.19 -3.67
N GLN A 282 -12.32 -31.57 -3.25
CA GLN A 282 -12.70 -31.74 -1.83
C GLN A 282 -12.43 -30.50 -0.97
N THR A 283 -12.67 -29.30 -1.51
CA THR A 283 -12.33 -27.99 -0.91
C THR A 283 -12.71 -27.90 0.57
N PHE A 284 -13.96 -28.22 0.91
CA PHE A 284 -14.47 -28.05 2.27
C PHE A 284 -13.93 -29.09 3.25
N ASP A 285 -13.66 -30.31 2.81
CA ASP A 285 -13.04 -31.35 3.65
C ASP A 285 -11.58 -30.96 3.97
N ARG A 286 -10.87 -30.38 3.00
CA ARG A 286 -9.51 -29.85 3.20
C ARG A 286 -9.52 -28.67 4.17
N ILE A 287 -10.46 -27.74 4.03
CA ILE A 287 -10.65 -26.62 4.99
C ILE A 287 -10.93 -27.17 6.40
N ALA A 288 -11.85 -28.13 6.54
CA ALA A 288 -12.23 -28.70 7.83
C ALA A 288 -11.07 -29.40 8.54
N GLN A 289 -10.08 -29.90 7.78
CA GLN A 289 -8.90 -30.61 8.27
C GLN A 289 -7.62 -29.77 8.20
N VAL A 290 -7.74 -28.45 8.06
CA VAL A 290 -6.57 -27.57 7.92
C VAL A 290 -5.57 -27.79 9.07
N LYS A 291 -4.29 -27.90 8.72
CA LYS A 291 -3.18 -28.03 9.67
C LYS A 291 -2.20 -26.89 9.48
N ASN A 292 -1.71 -26.35 10.59
CA ASN A 292 -0.64 -25.37 10.59
C ASN A 292 0.72 -26.08 10.68
N TYR A 293 1.56 -25.92 9.68
CA TYR A 293 2.89 -26.54 9.63
C TYR A 293 4.01 -25.59 10.09
N ARG A 294 3.85 -24.27 9.86
CA ARG A 294 4.92 -23.28 10.08
C ARG A 294 4.39 -21.97 10.67
N ALA A 295 3.51 -22.07 11.65
CA ALA A 295 2.94 -20.94 12.37
C ALA A 295 2.30 -19.86 11.46
N HIS A 296 1.53 -20.31 10.46
CA HIS A 296 0.72 -19.43 9.62
C HIS A 296 -0.24 -18.58 10.48
N PRO A 297 -0.48 -17.29 10.14
CA PRO A 297 -1.30 -16.39 10.95
C PRO A 297 -2.77 -16.80 11.14
N TYR A 298 -3.32 -17.69 10.32
CA TYR A 298 -4.73 -18.11 10.42
C TYR A 298 -5.10 -18.62 11.84
N GLU A 299 -4.20 -19.34 12.52
CA GLU A 299 -4.45 -19.83 13.89
C GLU A 299 -4.47 -18.69 14.93
N PHE A 300 -3.77 -17.58 14.70
CA PHE A 300 -3.87 -16.39 15.55
C PHE A 300 -5.30 -15.86 15.51
N TYR A 301 -5.89 -15.70 14.33
CA TYR A 301 -7.26 -15.26 14.18
C TYR A 301 -8.27 -16.28 14.72
N GLN A 302 -8.04 -17.59 14.54
CA GLN A 302 -8.89 -18.62 15.14
C GLN A 302 -8.93 -18.53 16.68
N LYS A 303 -7.81 -18.25 17.33
CA LYS A 303 -7.77 -18.02 18.79
C LYS A 303 -8.57 -16.79 19.23
N LEU A 304 -8.80 -15.83 18.32
CA LEU A 304 -9.65 -14.66 18.53
C LEU A 304 -11.12 -14.89 18.16
N GLY A 305 -11.49 -16.11 17.76
CA GLY A 305 -12.85 -16.50 17.42
C GLY A 305 -13.21 -16.37 15.94
N TYR A 306 -12.24 -16.10 15.06
CA TYR A 306 -12.48 -16.17 13.61
C TYR A 306 -12.57 -17.62 13.15
N GLN A 307 -13.35 -17.85 12.11
CA GLN A 307 -13.48 -19.15 11.47
C GLN A 307 -13.02 -19.06 10.02
N VAL A 308 -12.39 -20.11 9.51
CA VAL A 308 -12.13 -20.21 8.07
C VAL A 308 -13.48 -20.43 7.40
N VAL A 309 -13.89 -19.47 6.56
CA VAL A 309 -15.18 -19.47 5.85
C VAL A 309 -15.04 -19.76 4.37
N GLY A 310 -13.82 -19.74 3.84
CA GLY A 310 -13.54 -20.06 2.45
C GLY A 310 -12.05 -20.04 2.14
N VAL A 311 -11.74 -20.40 0.91
CA VAL A 311 -10.43 -20.22 0.29
C VAL A 311 -10.64 -19.73 -1.14
N ILE A 312 -9.67 -18.98 -1.66
CA ILE A 312 -9.55 -18.72 -3.09
C ILE A 312 -8.38 -19.58 -3.59
N PRO A 313 -8.66 -20.72 -4.26
CA PRO A 313 -7.61 -21.55 -4.85
C PRO A 313 -6.74 -20.76 -5.84
N ASP A 314 -5.43 -20.98 -5.80
CA ASP A 314 -4.45 -20.42 -6.73
C ASP A 314 -4.39 -18.87 -6.82
N ALA A 315 -4.91 -18.16 -5.81
CA ALA A 315 -4.95 -16.69 -5.77
C ALA A 315 -3.59 -16.03 -6.04
N ASN A 316 -2.52 -16.63 -5.53
CA ASN A 316 -1.15 -16.14 -5.65
C ASN A 316 -0.26 -17.04 -6.54
N GLY A 317 -0.90 -17.82 -7.42
CA GLY A 317 -0.28 -18.84 -8.27
C GLY A 317 -0.63 -20.26 -7.87
N ILE A 318 -0.28 -21.23 -8.73
CA ILE A 318 -0.67 -22.65 -8.56
C ILE A 318 -0.25 -23.17 -7.19
N GLY A 319 -1.22 -23.66 -6.41
CA GLY A 319 -1.04 -24.20 -5.07
C GLY A 319 -0.80 -23.16 -3.97
N LYS A 320 -1.00 -21.86 -4.25
CA LYS A 320 -0.81 -20.74 -3.32
C LYS A 320 -2.14 -20.02 -3.06
N PRO A 321 -2.98 -20.55 -2.16
CA PRO A 321 -4.31 -20.01 -1.91
C PRO A 321 -4.28 -18.75 -1.04
N ASP A 322 -5.38 -18.02 -1.09
CA ASP A 322 -5.78 -17.10 -0.03
C ASP A 322 -6.80 -17.80 0.90
N ILE A 323 -6.59 -17.72 2.21
CA ILE A 323 -7.46 -18.33 3.23
C ILE A 323 -8.35 -17.24 3.84
N TRP A 324 -9.66 -17.35 3.63
CA TRP A 324 -10.62 -16.35 4.09
C TRP A 324 -11.16 -16.71 5.47
N LEU A 325 -11.01 -15.79 6.42
CA LEU A 325 -11.51 -15.92 7.77
C LEU A 325 -12.57 -14.86 8.06
N ALA A 326 -13.57 -15.19 8.87
CA ALA A 326 -14.56 -14.24 9.32
C ALA A 326 -15.01 -14.48 10.76
N LYS A 327 -15.51 -13.43 11.40
CA LYS A 327 -16.06 -13.43 12.75
C LYS A 327 -17.29 -12.52 12.82
N ARG A 328 -18.34 -13.02 13.47
CA ARG A 328 -19.50 -12.21 13.88
C ARG A 328 -19.18 -11.51 15.21
N LEU A 329 -19.52 -10.22 15.31
CA LEU A 329 -19.08 -9.36 16.40
C LEU A 329 -20.02 -9.29 17.62
N TYR A 330 -21.10 -10.06 17.66
CA TYR A 330 -22.11 -10.05 18.73
C TYR A 330 -22.59 -11.45 19.12
#